data_AF-A0A848LM90-F1
#
_entry.id   AF-A0A848LM90-F1
#
_cell.length_a   1.000
_cell.length_b   1.000
_cell.length_c   1.000
_cell.angle_alpha   90.00
_cell.angle_beta   90.00
_cell.angle_gamma   90.00
#
_symmetry.space_group_name_H-M   'P 1'
#
loop_
_entity.id
_entity.type
_entity.pdbx_description
1 polymer ?
#
loop_
_entity_poly.entity_id
_entity_poly.type
_entity_poly.pdbx_seq_one_letter_code
_entity_poly.pdbx_strand_id
1 'polypeptide(L)'
;MSQRDAGWKPYEDGGSIGWMGSQGGTIARDEDLAGQVRLTYEVDDSRSFHAITCSVTGWLLHHRFFDNAADATTAFEAMKPALEELGSQLTEGGPKSAAEARAGGPLLAAFMARFS
;
A
#
# COMPACT_ATOMS: atom_id res chain seq x y z
N MET A 1 25.07 -10.07 3.50
CA MET A 1 23.76 -9.99 4.19
C MET A 1 22.69 -10.24 3.15
N SER A 2 22.08 -11.44 3.15
CA SER A 2 21.02 -11.78 2.21
C SER A 2 19.73 -11.13 2.72
N GLN A 3 19.23 -10.14 1.99
CA GLN A 3 17.88 -9.62 2.16
C GLN A 3 16.94 -10.79 1.92
N ARG A 4 16.13 -11.16 2.92
CA ARG A 4 15.00 -12.04 2.64
C ARG A 4 14.11 -11.23 1.72
N ASP A 5 13.87 -11.72 0.50
CA ASP A 5 12.76 -11.27 -0.33
C ASP A 5 11.49 -11.43 0.52
N ALA A 6 11.10 -10.35 1.21
CA ALA A 6 9.80 -10.25 1.83
C ALA A 6 8.80 -10.49 0.69
N GLY A 7 7.90 -11.46 0.85
CA GLY A 7 7.10 -12.10 -0.20
C GLY A 7 6.14 -11.21 -1.01
N TRP A 8 6.42 -9.92 -1.13
CA TRP A 8 5.89 -9.03 -2.13
C TRP A 8 6.14 -9.59 -3.51
N LYS A 9 5.07 -9.62 -4.30
CA LYS A 9 5.08 -10.07 -5.68
C LYS A 9 4.28 -9.08 -6.52
N PRO A 10 4.47 -9.07 -7.85
CA PRO A 10 3.60 -8.30 -8.73
C PRO A 10 2.13 -8.70 -8.52
N TYR A 11 1.27 -7.71 -8.34
CA TYR A 11 -0.17 -7.96 -8.24
C TYR A 11 -0.69 -8.54 -9.56
N GLU A 12 -1.53 -9.58 -9.48
CA GLU A 12 -2.06 -10.30 -10.64
C GLU A 12 -0.99 -10.70 -11.67
N ASP A 13 0.19 -11.14 -11.19
CA ASP A 13 1.34 -11.50 -12.03
C ASP A 13 1.78 -10.35 -12.97
N GLY A 14 1.54 -9.10 -12.56
CA GLY A 14 1.83 -7.89 -13.33
C GLY A 14 0.73 -7.48 -14.31
N GLY A 15 -0.43 -8.15 -14.30
CA GLY A 15 -1.54 -7.89 -15.21
C GLY A 15 -2.14 -6.48 -15.13
N SER A 16 -1.97 -5.80 -13.98
CA SER A 16 -2.46 -4.43 -13.76
C SER A 16 -1.52 -3.34 -14.29
N ILE A 17 -0.26 -3.65 -14.60
CA ILE A 17 0.71 -2.65 -15.03
C ILE A 17 0.30 -2.03 -16.37
N GLY A 18 0.38 -0.71 -16.47
CA GLY A 18 -0.02 0.04 -17.66
C GLY A 18 -1.52 0.34 -17.76
N TRP A 19 -2.35 -0.21 -16.87
CA TRP A 19 -3.76 0.14 -16.78
C TRP A 19 -3.95 1.46 -16.03
N MET A 20 -5.10 2.09 -16.26
CA MET A 20 -5.52 3.24 -15.45
C MET A 20 -5.84 2.76 -14.03
N GLY A 21 -5.18 3.37 -13.05
CA GLY A 21 -5.41 3.10 -11.64
C GLY A 21 -6.58 3.91 -11.06
N SER A 22 -6.84 3.67 -9.78
CA SER A 22 -7.98 4.24 -9.06
C SER A 22 -7.92 5.75 -8.87
N GLN A 23 -6.71 6.33 -8.92
CA GLN A 23 -6.47 7.76 -8.76
C GLN A 23 -6.33 8.47 -10.11
N GLY A 24 -6.53 7.75 -11.23
CA GLY A 24 -6.54 8.30 -12.57
C GLY A 24 -5.15 8.49 -13.19
N GLY A 25 -4.11 7.88 -12.61
CA GLY A 25 -2.80 7.74 -13.24
C GLY A 25 -2.65 6.38 -13.93
N THR A 26 -1.55 6.18 -14.64
CA THR A 26 -1.16 4.86 -15.16
C THR A 26 -0.44 4.10 -14.06
N ILE A 27 -0.83 2.85 -13.81
CA ILE A 27 -0.15 1.98 -12.83
C ILE A 27 1.27 1.68 -13.33
N ALA A 28 2.26 2.24 -12.64
CA ALA A 28 3.68 2.04 -12.93
C ALA A 28 4.29 0.94 -12.07
N ARG A 29 3.73 0.68 -10.88
CA ARG A 29 4.14 -0.42 -10.01
C ARG A 29 2.96 -0.86 -9.15
N ASP A 30 2.82 -2.17 -8.96
CA ASP A 30 1.73 -2.74 -8.20
C ASP A 30 2.19 -4.06 -7.59
N GLU A 31 2.23 -4.10 -6.26
CA GLU A 31 2.75 -5.25 -5.52
C GLU A 31 1.74 -5.68 -4.46
N ASP A 32 1.59 -6.98 -4.25
CA ASP A 32 0.83 -7.55 -3.14
C ASP A 32 1.69 -8.46 -2.28
N LEU A 33 1.30 -8.57 -1.02
CA LEU A 33 1.85 -9.52 -0.06
C LEU A 33 0.73 -10.47 0.38
N ALA A 34 0.86 -11.72 -0.06
CA ALA A 34 -0.04 -12.83 0.29
C ALA A 34 -1.55 -12.52 0.06
N GLY A 35 -1.89 -11.64 -0.89
CA GLY A 35 -3.27 -11.22 -1.16
C GLY A 35 -3.93 -10.38 -0.05
N GLN A 36 -3.22 -10.08 1.05
CA GLN A 36 -3.77 -9.37 2.20
C GLN A 36 -3.40 -7.88 2.21
N VAL A 37 -2.26 -7.55 1.63
CA VAL A 37 -1.76 -6.18 1.52
C VAL A 37 -1.45 -5.89 0.06
N ARG A 38 -1.80 -4.69 -0.42
CA ARG A 38 -1.47 -4.23 -1.77
C ARG A 38 -0.93 -2.80 -1.71
N LEU A 39 0.05 -2.52 -2.55
CA LEU A 39 0.66 -1.20 -2.70
C LEU A 39 0.80 -0.88 -4.19
N THR A 40 0.12 0.16 -4.63
CA THR A 40 0.04 0.58 -6.03
C THR A 40 0.62 1.99 -6.18
N TYR A 41 1.48 2.17 -7.16
CA TYR A 41 2.01 3.46 -7.59
C TYR A 41 1.48 3.80 -8.98
N GLU A 42 0.75 4.91 -9.06
CA GLU A 42 0.21 5.49 -10.28
C GLU A 42 0.98 6.77 -10.65
N VAL A 43 1.17 6.99 -11.95
CA VAL A 43 1.85 8.18 -12.49
C VAL A 43 1.09 8.76 -13.69
N ASP A 44 1.08 10.08 -13.78
CA ASP A 44 0.73 10.80 -15.00
C ASP A 44 1.69 11.98 -15.20
N ASP A 45 2.67 11.75 -16.10
CA ASP A 45 3.73 12.71 -16.42
C ASP A 45 3.18 14.00 -17.04
N SER A 46 2.00 13.97 -17.67
CA SER A 46 1.41 15.18 -18.29
C SER A 46 0.96 16.22 -17.25
N ARG A 47 0.80 15.80 -15.99
CA ARG A 47 0.31 16.62 -14.88
C ARG A 47 1.28 16.64 -13.69
N SER A 48 2.49 16.09 -13.82
CA SER A 48 3.42 15.84 -12.70
C SER A 48 2.74 15.16 -11.51
N PHE A 49 1.85 14.21 -11.81
CA PHE A 49 1.01 13.57 -10.81
C PHE A 49 1.55 12.19 -10.44
N HIS A 50 1.72 11.96 -9.15
CA HIS A 50 2.16 10.69 -8.60
C HIS A 50 1.25 10.32 -7.42
N ALA A 51 0.68 9.13 -7.44
CA ALA A 51 -0.17 8.64 -6.35
C ALA A 51 0.28 7.27 -5.88
N ILE A 52 0.32 7.10 -4.56
CA ILE A 52 0.50 5.79 -3.93
C ILE A 52 -0.80 5.44 -3.23
N THR A 53 -1.36 4.29 -3.58
CA THR A 53 -2.50 3.70 -2.87
C THR A 53 -2.01 2.46 -2.13
N CYS A 54 -2.28 2.37 -0.84
CA CYS A 54 -2.05 1.16 -0.06
C CYS A 54 -3.34 0.64 0.55
N SER A 55 -3.44 -0.67 0.67
CA SER A 55 -4.58 -1.31 1.31
C SER A 55 -4.18 -2.50 2.17
N VAL A 56 -4.91 -2.69 3.26
CA VAL A 56 -4.95 -3.93 4.03
C VAL A 56 -6.37 -4.46 3.96
N THR A 57 -6.57 -5.65 3.41
CA THR A 57 -7.90 -6.22 3.11
C THR A 57 -8.78 -6.22 4.36
N GLY A 58 -9.92 -5.54 4.27
CA GLY A 58 -10.91 -5.41 5.35
C GLY A 58 -10.61 -4.35 6.42
N TRP A 59 -9.47 -3.64 6.32
CA TRP A 59 -9.01 -2.71 7.37
C TRP A 59 -8.69 -1.31 6.89
N LEU A 60 -7.94 -1.17 5.81
CA LEU A 60 -7.33 0.10 5.42
C LEU A 60 -7.38 0.27 3.91
N LEU A 61 -7.70 1.50 3.50
CA LEU A 61 -7.40 2.05 2.19
C LEU A 61 -6.86 3.45 2.42
N HIS A 62 -5.61 3.70 2.03
CA HIS A 62 -4.94 4.97 2.25
C HIS A 62 -4.22 5.42 0.98
N HIS A 63 -4.20 6.72 0.75
CA HIS A 63 -3.63 7.33 -0.45
C HIS A 63 -2.70 8.46 -0.08
N ARG A 64 -1.63 8.59 -0.87
CA ARG A 64 -0.72 9.72 -0.84
C ARG A 64 -0.46 10.25 -2.22
N PHE A 65 -0.25 11.55 -2.30
CA PHE A 65 0.03 12.25 -3.55
C PHE A 65 1.39 12.96 -3.46
N PHE A 66 2.10 13.01 -4.57
CA PHE A 66 3.43 13.60 -4.68
C PHE A 66 3.55 14.36 -5.99
N ASP A 67 4.40 15.39 -6.00
CA ASP A 67 4.67 16.21 -7.17
C ASP A 67 5.83 15.65 -8.03
N ASN A 68 6.49 14.58 -7.57
CA ASN A 68 7.60 13.95 -8.28
C ASN A 68 7.76 12.45 -7.98
N ALA A 69 8.37 11.75 -8.93
CA ALA A 69 8.60 10.30 -8.86
C ALA A 69 9.59 9.89 -7.76
N ALA A 70 10.56 10.73 -7.40
CA ALA A 70 11.59 10.38 -6.41
C ALA A 70 11.00 10.27 -5.00
N ASP A 71 10.16 11.22 -4.61
CA ASP A 71 9.48 11.20 -3.32
C ASP A 71 8.44 10.07 -3.27
N ALA A 72 7.71 9.84 -4.37
CA ALA A 72 6.78 8.72 -4.46
C ALA A 72 7.50 7.36 -4.32
N THR A 73 8.61 7.18 -5.02
CA THR A 73 9.40 5.93 -4.92
C THR A 73 9.96 5.73 -3.52
N THR A 74 10.46 6.79 -2.89
CA THR A 74 10.96 6.75 -1.51
C THR A 74 9.85 6.36 -0.53
N ALA A 75 8.65 6.93 -0.68
CA ALA A 75 7.51 6.59 0.15
C ALA A 75 7.03 5.15 -0.09
N PHE A 76 7.03 4.67 -1.34
CA PHE A 76 6.65 3.30 -1.68
C PHE A 76 7.52 2.29 -0.93
N GLU A 77 8.85 2.45 -1.00
CA GLU A 77 9.80 1.57 -0.31
C GLU A 77 9.68 1.68 1.22
N ALA A 78 9.45 2.88 1.76
CA ALA A 78 9.28 3.08 3.20
C ALA A 78 7.97 2.46 3.73
N MET A 79 6.91 2.41 2.91
CA MET A 79 5.62 1.85 3.28
C MET A 79 5.62 0.32 3.34
N LYS A 80 6.39 -0.38 2.49
CA LYS A 80 6.43 -1.85 2.45
C LYS A 80 6.66 -2.50 3.82
N PRO A 81 7.76 -2.24 4.55
CA PRO A 81 7.99 -2.87 5.85
C PRO A 81 6.97 -2.43 6.91
N ALA A 82 6.42 -1.22 6.82
CA ALA A 82 5.39 -0.75 7.74
C ALA A 82 4.03 -1.43 7.49
N LEU A 83 3.71 -1.73 6.23
CA LEU A 83 2.51 -2.49 5.87
C LEU A 83 2.64 -3.97 6.23
N GLU A 84 3.84 -4.56 6.09
CA GLU A 84 4.14 -5.90 6.59
C GLU A 84 3.88 -6.02 8.10
N GLU A 85 4.44 -5.08 8.87
CA GLU A 85 4.26 -5.01 10.31
C GLU A 85 2.80 -4.80 10.69
N LEU A 86 2.10 -3.88 10.02
CA LEU A 86 0.67 -3.63 10.27
C LEU A 86 -0.17 -4.87 9.95
N GLY A 87 0.03 -5.48 8.78
CA GLY A 87 -0.69 -6.67 8.34
C GLY A 87 -0.52 -7.86 9.30
N SER A 88 0.68 -8.02 9.89
CA SER A 88 0.95 -9.09 10.86
C SER A 88 0.18 -8.96 12.18
N GLN A 89 -0.34 -7.77 12.50
CA GLN A 89 -1.05 -7.48 13.75
C GLN A 89 -2.57 -7.46 13.58
N LEU A 90 -3.06 -7.57 12.34
CA LEU A 90 -4.46 -7.45 12.00
C LEU A 90 -5.04 -8.81 11.55
N THR A 91 -6.28 -9.07 11.94
CA THR A 91 -7.00 -10.27 11.49
C THR A 91 -7.22 -10.22 9.97
N GLU A 92 -6.93 -11.30 9.26
CA GLU A 92 -7.19 -11.39 7.81
C GLU A 92 -8.66 -11.11 7.48
N GLY A 93 -8.90 -10.32 6.42
CA GLY A 93 -10.25 -9.97 5.96
C GLY A 93 -11.02 -8.95 6.81
N GLY A 94 -10.44 -8.40 7.89
CA GLY A 94 -11.08 -7.39 8.73
C GLY A 94 -11.34 -7.86 10.17
N PRO A 95 -11.84 -6.96 11.05
CA PRO A 95 -12.18 -7.30 12.42
C PRO A 95 -13.35 -8.28 12.48
N LYS A 96 -13.23 -9.34 13.29
CA LYS A 96 -14.33 -10.30 13.53
C LYS A 96 -15.23 -9.91 14.71
N SER A 97 -14.87 -8.86 15.43
CA SER A 97 -15.63 -8.33 16.57
C SER A 97 -15.37 -6.83 16.79
N ALA A 98 -16.24 -6.18 17.56
CA ALA A 98 -16.04 -4.78 17.97
C ALA A 98 -14.77 -4.59 18.83
N ALA A 99 -14.36 -5.63 19.58
CA ALA A 99 -13.14 -5.60 20.37
C ALA A 99 -11.90 -5.59 19.47
N GLU A 100 -11.87 -6.43 18.44
CA GLU A 100 -10.80 -6.42 17.42
C GLU A 100 -10.75 -5.09 16.66
N ALA A 101 -11.91 -4.56 16.26
CA ALA A 101 -11.97 -3.25 15.58
C ALA A 101 -11.36 -2.14 16.45
N ARG A 102 -11.68 -2.13 17.76
CA ARG A 102 -11.13 -1.15 18.70
C ARG A 102 -9.61 -1.32 18.91
N ALA A 103 -9.13 -2.56 18.92
CA ALA A 103 -7.69 -2.84 19.04
C ALA A 103 -6.91 -2.46 17.77
N GLY A 104 -7.50 -2.64 16.58
CA GLY A 104 -6.88 -2.27 15.30
C GLY A 104 -6.82 -0.75 15.08
N GLY A 105 -7.79 0.01 15.58
CA GLY A 105 -7.88 1.46 15.37
C GLY A 105 -6.57 2.23 15.63
N PRO A 106 -5.91 2.09 16.79
CA PRO A 106 -4.63 2.73 17.07
C PRO A 106 -3.49 2.33 16.11
N LEU A 107 -3.46 1.08 15.64
CA LEU A 107 -2.45 0.60 14.69
C LEU A 107 -2.63 1.28 13.32
N LEU A 108 -3.87 1.34 12.84
CA LEU A 108 -4.23 2.05 11.61
C LEU A 108 -3.91 3.54 11.70
N ALA A 109 -4.27 4.17 12.82
CA ALA A 109 -4.01 5.59 13.06
C ALA A 109 -2.51 5.90 13.09
N ALA A 110 -1.71 5.04 13.73
CA ALA A 110 -0.25 5.19 13.77
C ALA A 110 0.37 5.07 12.37
N PHE A 111 -0.10 4.11 11.56
CA PHE A 111 0.34 3.97 10.17
C PHE A 111 0.00 5.23 9.35
N MET A 112 -1.25 5.70 9.43
CA MET A 112 -1.68 6.90 8.70
C MET A 112 -0.92 8.14 9.14
N ALA A 113 -0.65 8.31 10.44
CA ALA A 113 0.11 9.44 10.96
C ALA A 113 1.59 9.43 10.50
N ARG A 114 2.16 8.24 10.29
CA ARG A 114 3.52 8.11 9.74
C ARG A 114 3.59 8.44 8.25
N PHE A 115 2.50 8.22 7.52
CA PHE A 115 2.43 8.35 6.07
C PHE A 115 1.32 9.30 5.60
N SER A 116 1.14 10.43 6.28
CA SER A 116 0.22 11.50 5.88
C SER A 116 0.91 12.56 5.05
#